data_AF-A0A3B9VQB2-F1
#
_entry.id   AF-A0A3B9VQB2-F1
#
_cell.length_a   1.000
_cell.length_b   1.000
_cell.length_c   1.000
_cell.angle_alpha   90.00
_cell.angle_beta   90.00
_cell.angle_gamma   90.00
#
_symmetry.space_group_name_H-M   'P 1'
#
loop_
_entity.id
_entity.type
_entity.pdbx_description
1 polymer ?
#
loop_
_entity_poly.entity_id
_entity_poly.type
_entity_poly.pdbx_seq_one_letter_code
_entity_poly.pdbx_strand_id
1 'polypeptide(L)'
;MFGTFYFLILVFVNFLITTDFGQSMVPGWRDAIFPMYHSISSFQAGVAGIVIALWAARRYMHLEKYVHVDAFWSLGRLLFALTLLWVYFFYSSFIVFWYGRSATDISTLDLLIRGPMMYAFIAAIILIWFVPWWILIWNKVRRSVNGMAIGAAVILVGVLIDRIRIFVPAWSVPPDQIHQRWLEKIPDTIYPDVFDILIMAGGISLAVLIILLMTRVIPVLSVWQVQEFNLLSKPIKYVRGQATMIAKPD
;
A
#
# COMPACT_ATOMS: atom_id res chain seq x y z
N MET A 1 13.30 -4.12 -20.31
CA MET A 1 12.54 -3.02 -20.94
C MET A 1 11.07 -3.03 -20.56
N PHE A 2 10.34 -4.15 -20.67
CA PHE A 2 8.90 -4.22 -20.28
C PHE A 2 8.60 -3.84 -18.82
N GLY A 3 9.46 -4.20 -17.86
CA GLY A 3 9.27 -3.81 -16.46
C GLY A 3 9.27 -2.29 -16.21
N THR A 4 10.05 -1.53 -16.98
CA THR A 4 10.09 -0.07 -16.89
C THR A 4 8.76 0.54 -17.37
N PHE A 5 8.22 0.05 -18.49
CA PHE A 5 6.91 0.49 -18.98
C PHE A 5 5.79 0.17 -17.97
N TYR A 6 5.82 -1.02 -17.38
CA TYR A 6 4.86 -1.39 -16.34
C TYR A 6 4.91 -0.44 -15.14
N PHE A 7 6.11 -0.11 -14.66
CA PHE A 7 6.27 0.81 -13.54
C PHE A 7 5.76 2.22 -13.87
N LEU A 8 6.04 2.72 -15.08
CA LEU A 8 5.52 4.02 -15.53
C LEU A 8 3.99 4.04 -15.62
N ILE A 9 3.39 2.99 -16.19
CA ILE A 9 1.93 2.86 -16.28
C ILE A 9 1.31 2.81 -14.89
N LEU A 10 1.91 2.09 -13.94
CA LEU A 10 1.40 2.00 -12.57
C LEU A 10 1.32 3.38 -11.92
N VAL A 11 2.38 4.19 -12.02
CA VAL A 11 2.38 5.57 -11.47
C VAL A 11 1.35 6.43 -12.19
N PHE A 12 1.25 6.32 -13.52
CA PHE A 12 0.28 7.07 -14.31
C PHE A 12 -1.18 6.73 -13.95
N VAL A 13 -1.50 5.45 -13.74
CA VAL A 13 -2.84 5.02 -13.32
C VAL A 13 -3.18 5.57 -11.93
N ASN A 14 -2.23 5.59 -11.00
CA ASN A 14 -2.45 6.21 -9.68
C ASN A 14 -2.67 7.72 -9.79
N PHE A 15 -1.96 8.39 -10.70
CA PHE A 15 -2.19 9.81 -11.00
C PHE A 15 -3.60 10.07 -11.53
N LEU A 16 -4.09 9.26 -12.46
CA LEU A 16 -5.47 9.38 -12.97
C LEU A 16 -6.50 9.15 -11.86
N ILE A 17 -6.36 8.07 -11.08
CA ILE A 17 -7.29 7.75 -9.99
C ILE A 17 -7.38 8.90 -8.98
N THR A 18 -6.23 9.46 -8.58
CA THR A 18 -6.21 10.55 -7.59
C THR A 18 -6.77 11.85 -8.13
N THR A 19 -6.47 12.19 -9.38
CA THR A 19 -6.95 13.42 -10.00
C THR A 19 -8.45 13.36 -10.27
N ASP A 20 -8.92 12.26 -10.88
CA ASP A 20 -10.29 12.13 -11.38
C ASP A 20 -11.31 11.74 -10.30
N PHE A 21 -10.91 10.94 -9.30
CA PHE A 21 -11.81 10.46 -8.24
C PHE A 21 -11.58 11.15 -6.89
N GLY A 22 -10.51 11.94 -6.75
CA GLY A 22 -10.17 12.64 -5.53
C GLY A 22 -10.22 14.15 -5.68
N GLN A 23 -9.21 14.72 -6.35
CA GLN A 23 -8.99 16.16 -6.38
C GLN A 23 -10.07 16.92 -7.17
N SER A 24 -10.57 16.34 -8.26
CA SER A 24 -11.67 16.90 -9.07
C SER A 24 -12.98 17.09 -8.29
N MET A 25 -13.22 16.25 -7.27
CA MET A 25 -14.47 16.21 -6.52
C MET A 25 -14.48 17.22 -5.36
N VAL A 26 -13.32 17.74 -4.95
CA VAL A 26 -13.20 18.67 -3.82
C VAL A 26 -12.83 20.08 -4.31
N PRO A 27 -13.73 21.07 -4.12
CA PRO A 27 -13.49 22.48 -4.44
C PRO A 27 -12.19 23.01 -3.86
N GLY A 28 -11.31 23.48 -4.75
CA GLY A 28 -10.06 24.12 -4.35
C GLY A 28 -8.95 23.17 -3.92
N TRP A 29 -9.18 21.84 -3.87
CA TRP A 29 -8.13 20.88 -3.54
C TRP A 29 -7.19 20.67 -4.72
N ARG A 30 -6.03 21.34 -4.67
CA ARG A 30 -4.97 21.22 -5.68
C ARG A 30 -3.66 20.90 -4.98
N ASP A 31 -3.27 19.64 -5.06
CA ASP A 31 -2.03 19.13 -4.50
C ASP A 31 -1.24 18.37 -5.56
N ALA A 32 -0.10 18.92 -5.97
CA ALA A 32 0.79 18.27 -6.92
C ALA A 32 1.49 17.02 -6.35
N ILE A 33 1.57 16.90 -5.02
CA ILE A 33 2.26 15.82 -4.31
C ILE A 33 1.31 14.64 -4.04
N PHE A 34 0.00 14.89 -3.97
CA PHE A 34 -1.01 13.88 -3.65
C PHE A 34 -0.98 12.63 -4.55
N PRO A 35 -0.84 12.73 -5.88
CA PRO A 35 -0.67 11.57 -6.74
C PRO A 35 0.52 10.67 -6.36
N MET A 36 1.64 11.28 -5.96
CA MET A 36 2.83 10.55 -5.52
C MET A 36 2.62 9.92 -4.15
N TYR A 37 1.99 10.63 -3.21
CA TYR A 37 1.58 10.09 -1.92
C TYR A 37 0.70 8.83 -2.08
N HIS A 38 -0.31 8.90 -2.95
CA HIS A 38 -1.18 7.75 -3.23
C HIS A 38 -0.41 6.61 -3.90
N SER A 39 0.47 6.92 -4.85
CA SER A 39 1.31 5.92 -5.52
C SER A 39 2.21 5.16 -4.55
N ILE A 40 2.89 5.85 -3.62
CA ILE A 40 3.73 5.20 -2.60
C ILE A 40 2.91 4.33 -1.66
N SER A 41 1.73 4.80 -1.25
CA SER A 41 0.80 4.01 -0.45
C SER A 41 0.30 2.76 -1.19
N SER A 42 0.04 2.87 -2.50
CA SER A 42 -0.30 1.72 -3.36
C SER A 42 0.87 0.73 -3.50
N PHE A 43 2.12 1.21 -3.62
CA PHE A 43 3.30 0.35 -3.59
C PHE A 43 3.44 -0.38 -2.25
N GLN A 44 3.23 0.33 -1.14
CA GLN A 44 3.27 -0.25 0.20
C GLN A 44 2.21 -1.35 0.37
N ALA A 45 0.97 -1.11 -0.08
CA ALA A 45 -0.09 -2.10 -0.08
C ALA A 45 0.21 -3.29 -1.00
N GLY A 46 0.79 -3.05 -2.19
CA GLY A 46 1.19 -4.11 -3.12
C GLY A 46 2.25 -5.03 -2.52
N VAL A 47 3.30 -4.46 -1.90
CA VAL A 47 4.34 -5.25 -1.21
C VAL A 47 3.75 -5.99 -0.01
N ALA A 48 2.87 -5.36 0.78
CA ALA A 48 2.17 -6.02 1.88
C ALA A 48 1.31 -7.20 1.39
N GLY A 49 0.57 -7.02 0.29
CA GLY A 49 -0.20 -8.09 -0.36
C GLY A 49 0.67 -9.26 -0.79
N ILE A 50 1.84 -8.99 -1.39
CA ILE A 50 2.81 -10.03 -1.77
C ILE A 50 3.32 -10.78 -0.53
N VAL A 51 3.63 -10.09 0.57
CA VAL A 51 4.08 -10.73 1.82
C VAL A 51 3.01 -11.69 2.35
N ILE A 52 1.74 -11.29 2.36
CA ILE A 52 0.62 -12.14 2.78
C ILE A 52 0.43 -13.32 1.83
N ALA A 53 0.51 -13.09 0.52
CA ALA A 53 0.40 -14.14 -0.49
C ALA A 53 1.52 -15.18 -0.34
N LEU A 54 2.77 -14.76 -0.14
CA LEU A 54 3.91 -15.65 0.11
C LEU A 54 3.75 -16.41 1.43
N TRP A 55 3.24 -15.75 2.49
CA TRP A 55 2.92 -16.40 3.75
C TRP A 55 1.86 -17.49 3.57
N ALA A 56 0.77 -17.19 2.84
CA ALA A 56 -0.30 -18.14 2.55
C ALA A 56 0.20 -19.31 1.68
N ALA A 57 0.96 -19.03 0.62
CA ALA A 57 1.54 -20.05 -0.24
C ALA A 57 2.50 -20.97 0.54
N ARG A 58 3.28 -20.41 1.47
CA ARG A 58 4.17 -21.19 2.34
C ARG A 58 3.38 -22.11 3.28
N ARG A 59 2.27 -21.63 3.85
CA ARG A 59 1.46 -22.36 4.84
C ARG A 59 0.54 -23.41 4.21
N TYR A 60 -0.13 -23.09 3.10
CA TYR A 60 -1.18 -23.92 2.50
C TYR A 60 -0.73 -24.72 1.28
N MET A 61 0.27 -24.24 0.54
CA MET A 61 0.79 -24.93 -0.66
C MET A 61 2.14 -25.62 -0.40
N HIS A 62 2.62 -25.63 0.86
CA HIS A 62 3.87 -26.26 1.29
C HIS A 62 5.12 -25.83 0.52
N LEU A 63 5.15 -24.59 0.00
CA LEU A 63 6.27 -24.04 -0.78
C LEU A 63 7.47 -23.58 0.06
N GLU A 64 7.62 -24.11 1.28
CA GLU A 64 8.68 -23.71 2.23
C GLU A 64 10.10 -23.90 1.69
N LYS A 65 10.28 -24.90 0.82
CA LYS A 65 11.56 -25.23 0.18
C LYS A 65 11.99 -24.18 -0.85
N TYR A 66 11.04 -23.46 -1.45
CA TYR A 66 11.30 -22.47 -2.51
C TYR A 66 11.21 -21.04 -1.99
N VAL A 67 10.28 -20.77 -1.07
CA VAL A 67 10.10 -19.44 -0.47
C VAL A 67 10.93 -19.35 0.81
N HIS A 68 12.20 -19.01 0.66
CA HIS A 68 13.13 -18.86 1.78
C HIS A 68 12.82 -17.63 2.65
N VAL A 69 13.32 -17.65 3.89
CA VAL A 69 13.19 -16.55 4.86
C VAL A 69 13.86 -15.26 4.35
N ASP A 70 14.87 -15.39 3.48
CA ASP A 70 15.56 -14.24 2.89
C ASP A 70 14.64 -13.37 2.03
N ALA A 71 13.61 -13.96 1.41
CA ALA A 71 12.58 -13.21 0.67
C ALA A 71 11.75 -12.33 1.61
N PHE A 72 11.36 -12.85 2.78
CA PHE A 72 10.67 -12.04 3.80
C PHE A 72 11.57 -10.94 4.36
N TRP A 73 12.86 -11.23 4.53
CA TRP A 73 13.83 -10.24 5.01
C TRP A 73 14.12 -9.12 4.01
N SER A 74 14.17 -9.42 2.71
CA SER A 74 14.30 -8.40 1.65
C SER A 74 13.03 -7.58 1.51
N LEU A 75 11.85 -8.22 1.45
CA LEU A 75 10.56 -7.55 1.40
C LEU A 75 10.30 -6.70 2.65
N GLY A 76 10.74 -7.15 3.84
CA GLY A 76 10.63 -6.38 5.07
C GLY A 76 11.45 -5.10 5.11
N ARG A 77 12.63 -5.09 4.48
CA ARG A 77 13.41 -3.85 4.29
C ARG A 77 12.73 -2.89 3.32
N LEU A 78 12.19 -3.43 2.23
CA LEU A 78 11.44 -2.63 1.25
C LEU A 78 10.17 -2.03 1.88
N LEU A 79 9.38 -2.84 2.60
CA LEU A 79 8.16 -2.40 3.27
C LEU A 79 8.46 -1.34 4.34
N PHE A 80 9.53 -1.52 5.12
CA PHE A 80 10.00 -0.51 6.07
C PHE A 80 10.42 0.80 5.37
N ALA A 81 11.18 0.72 4.27
CA ALA A 81 11.53 1.90 3.50
C ALA A 81 10.30 2.65 2.95
N LEU A 82 9.30 1.91 2.47
CA LEU A 82 8.03 2.48 1.99
C LEU A 82 7.24 3.16 3.12
N THR A 83 7.26 2.63 4.35
CA THR A 83 6.60 3.30 5.49
C THR A 83 7.22 4.66 5.81
N LEU A 84 8.55 4.79 5.70
CA LEU A 84 9.26 6.06 5.90
C LEU A 84 9.01 7.01 4.73
N LEU A 85 9.02 6.49 3.52
CA LEU A 85 8.75 7.27 2.31
C LEU A 85 7.31 7.81 2.30
N TRP A 86 6.35 7.04 2.80
CA TRP A 86 4.96 7.48 2.96
C TRP A 86 4.87 8.70 3.87
N VAL A 87 5.56 8.70 5.02
CA VAL A 87 5.58 9.86 5.94
C VAL A 87 6.20 11.08 5.29
N TYR A 88 7.28 10.89 4.52
CA TYR A 88 7.90 11.98 3.79
C TYR A 88 6.89 12.66 2.84
N PHE A 89 6.18 11.88 2.01
CA PHE A 89 5.19 12.44 1.08
C PHE A 89 3.97 13.02 1.79
N PHE A 90 3.50 12.35 2.85
CA PHE A 90 2.42 12.85 3.69
C PHE A 90 2.78 14.23 4.27
N TYR A 91 3.94 14.32 4.92
CA TYR A 91 4.41 15.56 5.53
C TYR A 91 4.68 16.65 4.49
N SER A 92 5.27 16.28 3.35
CA SER A 92 5.55 17.22 2.26
C SER A 92 4.28 17.80 1.63
N SER A 93 3.20 17.02 1.54
CA SER A 93 1.88 17.53 1.15
C SER A 93 1.30 18.40 2.26
N PHE A 94 1.26 17.89 3.50
CA PHE A 94 0.66 18.55 4.65
C PHE A 94 1.25 19.94 4.94
N ILE A 95 2.57 20.09 4.89
CA ILE A 95 3.24 21.35 5.24
C ILE A 95 2.87 22.50 4.30
N VAL A 96 2.60 22.21 3.02
CA VAL A 96 2.21 23.22 2.03
C VAL A 96 0.85 23.81 2.41
N PHE A 97 -0.13 22.97 2.73
CA PHE A 97 -1.45 23.42 3.17
C PHE A 97 -1.41 24.11 4.54
N TRP A 98 -0.65 23.55 5.48
CA TRP A 98 -0.55 24.09 6.84
C TRP A 98 0.15 25.45 6.87
N TYR A 99 1.16 25.66 6.03
CA TYR A 99 1.88 26.94 5.92
C TYR A 99 1.16 27.96 5.03
N GLY A 100 0.54 27.53 3.92
CA GLY A 100 -0.14 28.40 2.97
C GLY A 100 -1.36 29.11 3.57
N ARG A 101 -2.14 28.42 4.41
CA ARG A 101 -3.28 28.96 5.18
C ARG A 101 -4.29 29.79 4.37
N SER A 102 -4.42 29.52 3.07
CA SER A 102 -5.51 30.11 2.28
C SER A 102 -6.86 29.51 2.69
N ALA A 103 -7.97 30.16 2.36
CA ALA A 103 -9.31 29.63 2.66
C ALA A 103 -9.56 28.25 2.04
N THR A 104 -8.98 27.98 0.86
CA THR A 104 -8.98 26.66 0.22
C THR A 104 -8.17 25.63 0.99
N ASP A 105 -7.01 26.03 1.52
CA ASP A 105 -6.13 25.10 2.23
C ASP A 105 -6.73 24.69 3.58
N ILE A 106 -7.31 25.67 4.28
CA ILE A 106 -7.96 25.45 5.58
C ILE A 106 -9.17 24.52 5.41
N SER A 107 -10.03 24.79 4.42
CA SER A 107 -11.20 23.92 4.15
C SER A 107 -10.79 22.50 3.74
N THR A 108 -9.72 22.35 2.95
CA THR A 108 -9.18 21.03 2.59
C THR A 108 -8.62 20.28 3.80
N LEU A 109 -7.87 20.97 4.69
CA LEU A 109 -7.35 20.39 5.93
C LEU A 109 -8.46 20.02 6.91
N ASP A 110 -9.50 20.83 7.00
CA ASP A 110 -10.64 20.55 7.88
C ASP A 110 -11.47 19.37 7.34
N LEU A 111 -11.61 19.23 6.02
CA LEU A 111 -12.25 18.06 5.41
C LEU A 111 -11.47 16.76 5.64
N LEU A 112 -10.15 16.78 5.44
CA LEU A 112 -9.32 15.56 5.40
C LEU A 112 -8.66 15.18 6.73
N ILE A 113 -8.42 16.15 7.63
CA ILE A 113 -7.59 15.95 8.84
C ILE A 113 -8.33 16.30 10.14
N ARG A 114 -8.93 17.49 10.26
CA ARG A 114 -9.45 17.99 11.56
C ARG A 114 -10.92 17.71 11.82
N GLY A 115 -11.76 17.73 10.78
CA GLY A 115 -13.20 17.66 10.92
C GLY A 115 -13.71 16.21 10.98
N PRO A 116 -14.67 15.84 10.12
CA PRO A 116 -15.44 14.58 10.23
C PRO A 116 -14.58 13.31 10.25
N MET A 117 -13.41 13.35 9.60
CA MET A 117 -12.55 12.18 9.42
C MET A 117 -11.30 12.14 10.32
N MET A 118 -11.26 12.96 11.38
CA MET A 118 -10.07 13.01 12.28
C MET A 118 -9.73 11.65 12.90
N TYR A 119 -10.73 10.87 13.32
CA TYR A 119 -10.47 9.54 13.89
C TYR A 119 -9.92 8.56 12.85
N ALA A 120 -10.43 8.60 11.61
CA ALA A 120 -9.91 7.81 10.50
C ALA A 120 -8.48 8.23 10.13
N PHE A 121 -8.19 9.53 10.19
CA PHE A 121 -6.85 10.08 9.99
C PHE A 121 -5.84 9.54 11.00
N ILE A 122 -6.16 9.62 12.29
CA ILE A 122 -5.29 9.12 13.37
C ILE A 122 -5.09 7.61 13.23
N ALA A 123 -6.16 6.86 12.99
CA ALA A 123 -6.07 5.42 12.77
C ALA A 123 -5.18 5.07 11.56
N ALA A 124 -5.33 5.77 10.43
CA ALA A 124 -4.50 5.56 9.24
C ALA A 124 -3.02 5.83 9.51
N ILE A 125 -2.66 6.94 10.16
CA ILE A 125 -1.26 7.26 10.51
C ILE A 125 -0.66 6.18 11.41
N ILE A 126 -1.42 5.73 12.41
CA ILE A 126 -0.95 4.72 13.34
C ILE A 126 -0.71 3.40 12.62
N LEU A 127 -1.63 2.97 11.75
CA LEU A 127 -1.58 1.66 11.09
C LEU A 127 -0.68 1.60 9.86
N ILE A 128 -0.49 2.71 9.13
CA ILE A 128 0.37 2.76 7.94
C ILE A 128 1.82 3.05 8.31
N TRP A 129 2.04 3.94 9.27
CA TRP A 129 3.37 4.39 9.64
C TRP A 129 3.80 3.90 11.01
N PHE A 130 3.15 4.33 12.09
CA PHE A 130 3.72 4.18 13.44
C PHE A 130 3.89 2.71 13.85
N VAL A 131 2.83 1.90 13.70
CA VAL A 131 2.84 0.48 14.06
C VAL A 131 3.77 -0.31 13.13
N PRO A 132 3.71 -0.19 11.79
CA PRO A 132 4.66 -0.87 10.92
C PRO A 132 6.10 -0.43 11.12
N TRP A 133 6.37 0.85 11.36
CA TRP A 133 7.70 1.35 11.69
C TRP A 133 8.21 0.69 12.97
N TRP A 134 7.39 0.63 14.02
CA TRP A 134 7.76 0.01 15.29
C TRP A 134 7.93 -1.51 15.21
N ILE A 135 7.11 -2.21 14.44
CA ILE A 135 7.18 -3.66 14.27
C ILE A 135 8.37 -4.04 13.38
N LEU A 136 8.54 -3.34 12.26
CA LEU A 136 9.52 -3.68 11.22
C LEU A 136 10.92 -3.16 11.54
N ILE A 137 11.13 -2.25 12.50
CA ILE A 137 12.50 -1.84 12.89
C ILE A 137 13.33 -3.01 13.42
N TRP A 138 12.68 -3.99 14.06
CA TRP A 138 13.33 -5.13 14.69
C TRP A 138 13.73 -6.20 13.67
N ASN A 139 15.02 -6.52 13.62
CA ASN A 139 15.53 -7.54 12.70
C ASN A 139 14.91 -8.93 12.97
N LYS A 140 14.57 -9.24 14.22
CA LYS A 140 13.87 -10.49 14.59
C LYS A 140 12.52 -10.61 13.89
N VAL A 141 11.77 -9.52 13.79
CA VAL A 141 10.45 -9.49 13.16
C VAL A 141 10.57 -9.57 11.64
N ARG A 142 11.50 -8.79 11.04
CA ARG A 142 11.75 -8.85 9.59
C ARG A 142 12.25 -10.20 9.09
N ARG A 143 12.92 -10.98 9.95
CA ARG A 143 13.33 -12.36 9.64
C ARG A 143 12.27 -13.41 9.98
N SER A 144 11.17 -13.01 10.62
CA SER A 144 10.08 -13.93 10.98
C SER A 144 9.01 -13.93 9.89
N VAL A 145 8.61 -15.12 9.45
CA VAL A 145 7.54 -15.31 8.45
C VAL A 145 6.21 -14.78 8.99
N ASN A 146 5.84 -15.12 10.22
CA ASN A 146 4.58 -14.67 10.83
C ASN A 146 4.62 -13.20 11.25
N GLY A 147 5.79 -12.72 11.74
CA GLY A 147 5.95 -11.32 12.13
C GLY A 147 5.77 -10.37 10.94
N MET A 148 6.32 -10.75 9.79
CA MET A 148 6.14 -10.04 8.53
C MET A 148 4.69 -10.04 8.04
N ALA A 149 3.99 -11.17 8.13
CA ALA A 149 2.59 -11.27 7.73
C ALA A 149 1.67 -10.37 8.58
N ILE A 150 1.90 -10.32 9.90
CA ILE A 150 1.14 -9.43 10.80
C ILE A 150 1.39 -7.97 10.44
N GLY A 151 2.66 -7.56 10.25
CA GLY A 151 2.99 -6.19 9.84
C GLY A 151 2.36 -5.80 8.51
N ALA A 152 2.35 -6.72 7.54
CA ALA A 152 1.70 -6.51 6.25
C ALA A 152 0.17 -6.38 6.36
N ALA A 153 -0.49 -7.21 7.19
CA ALA A 153 -1.93 -7.13 7.41
C ALA A 153 -2.34 -5.80 8.05
N VAL A 154 -1.57 -5.33 9.04
CA VAL A 154 -1.78 -4.03 9.68
C VAL A 154 -1.69 -2.89 8.66
N ILE A 155 -0.69 -2.92 7.77
CA ILE A 155 -0.55 -1.93 6.69
C ILE A 155 -1.77 -1.95 5.77
N LEU A 156 -2.24 -3.13 5.34
CA LEU A 156 -3.38 -3.21 4.42
C LEU A 156 -4.66 -2.62 5.04
N VAL A 157 -4.91 -2.90 6.31
CA VAL A 157 -6.04 -2.30 7.05
C VAL A 157 -5.86 -0.78 7.16
N GLY A 158 -4.63 -0.32 7.46
CA GLY A 158 -4.31 1.11 7.51
C GLY A 158 -4.55 1.81 6.17
N VAL A 159 -4.08 1.23 5.07
CA VAL A 159 -4.30 1.76 3.72
C VAL A 159 -5.77 1.78 3.36
N LEU A 160 -6.55 0.76 3.75
CA LEU A 160 -8.00 0.76 3.54
C LEU A 160 -8.67 1.95 4.24
N ILE A 161 -8.31 2.21 5.50
CA ILE A 161 -8.83 3.35 6.27
C ILE A 161 -8.39 4.68 5.64
N ASP A 162 -7.16 4.78 5.13
CA ASP A 162 -6.67 5.96 4.40
C ASP A 162 -7.46 6.20 3.11
N ARG A 163 -7.83 5.14 2.38
CA ARG A 163 -8.67 5.24 1.19
C ARG A 163 -10.08 5.70 1.54
N ILE A 164 -10.68 5.17 2.61
CA ILE A 164 -11.98 5.64 3.13
C ILE A 164 -11.88 7.13 3.50
N ARG A 165 -10.84 7.52 4.24
CA ARG A 165 -10.61 8.91 4.69
C ARG A 165 -10.53 9.90 3.52
N ILE A 166 -9.97 9.50 2.38
CA ILE A 166 -9.77 10.40 1.25
C ILE A 166 -10.98 10.39 0.32
N PHE A 167 -11.44 9.22 -0.09
CA PHE A 167 -12.45 9.11 -1.14
C PHE A 167 -13.88 9.30 -0.62
N VAL A 168 -14.21 8.89 0.62
CA VAL A 168 -15.58 9.10 1.13
C VAL A 168 -15.90 10.60 1.26
N PRO A 169 -15.09 11.44 1.94
CA PRO A 169 -15.39 12.87 2.02
C PRO A 169 -15.36 13.58 0.67
N ALA A 170 -14.49 13.16 -0.25
CA ALA A 170 -14.43 13.72 -1.60
C ALA A 170 -15.76 13.52 -2.34
N TRP A 171 -16.39 12.36 -2.18
CA TRP A 171 -17.67 12.03 -2.79
C TRP A 171 -18.90 12.47 -1.98
N SER A 172 -18.70 12.88 -0.71
CA SER A 172 -19.74 13.52 0.11
C SER A 172 -19.95 15.00 -0.23
N VAL A 173 -19.08 15.61 -1.04
CA VAL A 173 -19.25 17.01 -1.46
C VAL A 173 -20.47 17.13 -2.39
N PRO A 174 -21.42 18.03 -2.10
CA PRO A 174 -22.57 18.25 -2.97
C PRO A 174 -22.17 18.66 -4.40
N PRO A 175 -22.78 18.10 -5.46
CA PRO A 175 -22.39 18.38 -6.84
C PRO A 175 -22.47 19.86 -7.25
N ASP A 176 -23.39 20.61 -6.66
CA ASP A 176 -23.57 22.05 -6.84
C ASP A 176 -22.39 22.87 -6.30
N GLN A 177 -21.63 22.31 -5.35
CA GLN A 177 -20.50 22.98 -4.73
C GLN A 177 -19.16 22.66 -5.40
N ILE A 178 -19.07 21.62 -6.25
CA ILE A 178 -17.82 21.17 -6.88
C ILE A 178 -17.09 22.28 -7.65
N HIS A 179 -17.85 23.18 -8.29
CA HIS A 179 -17.31 24.30 -9.08
C HIS A 179 -17.04 25.58 -8.26
N GLN A 180 -17.27 25.55 -6.95
CA GLN A 180 -16.97 26.69 -6.09
C GLN A 180 -15.46 26.85 -5.88
N ARG A 181 -15.05 28.04 -5.44
CA ARG A 181 -13.62 28.34 -5.22
C ARG A 181 -13.06 27.62 -4.00
N TRP A 182 -13.87 27.41 -2.97
CA TRP A 182 -13.53 26.70 -1.73
C TRP A 182 -14.81 26.11 -1.13
N LEU A 183 -14.64 25.16 -0.21
CA LEU A 183 -15.75 24.53 0.49
C LEU A 183 -16.27 25.47 1.60
N GLU A 184 -17.51 25.94 1.51
CA GLU A 184 -18.11 26.82 2.53
C GLU A 184 -18.66 26.05 3.73
N LYS A 185 -19.21 24.85 3.49
CA LYS A 185 -19.72 23.95 4.52
C LYS A 185 -19.06 22.58 4.39
N ILE A 186 -18.44 22.12 5.46
CA ILE A 186 -17.85 20.78 5.51
C ILE A 186 -18.99 19.77 5.62
N PRO A 187 -19.10 18.77 4.71
CA PRO A 187 -20.11 17.73 4.81
C PRO A 187 -19.88 16.87 6.05
N ASP A 188 -20.96 16.40 6.65
CA ASP A 188 -20.91 15.51 7.81
C ASP A 188 -20.40 14.11 7.42
N THR A 189 -19.90 13.36 8.41
CA THR A 189 -19.43 11.98 8.21
C THR A 189 -20.58 11.09 7.77
N ILE A 190 -20.50 10.55 6.56
CA ILE A 190 -21.42 9.50 6.09
C ILE A 190 -20.94 8.17 6.66
N TYR A 191 -21.76 7.56 7.51
CA TYR A 191 -21.50 6.22 8.02
C TYR A 191 -21.85 5.17 6.98
N PRO A 192 -21.09 4.07 6.89
CA PRO A 192 -21.32 3.04 5.89
C PRO A 192 -22.64 2.33 6.13
N ASP A 193 -23.40 2.14 5.06
CA ASP A 193 -24.57 1.27 5.07
C ASP A 193 -24.15 -0.21 4.97
N VAL A 194 -25.09 -1.11 5.27
CA VAL A 194 -24.90 -2.56 5.13
C VAL A 194 -24.46 -2.92 3.71
N PHE A 195 -25.02 -2.25 2.69
CA PHE A 195 -24.64 -2.47 1.31
C PHE A 195 -23.21 -2.01 1.00
N ASP A 196 -22.74 -0.90 1.58
CA ASP A 196 -21.36 -0.42 1.39
C ASP A 196 -20.34 -1.43 1.93
N ILE A 197 -20.63 -1.98 3.11
CA ILE A 197 -19.79 -3.01 3.74
C ILE A 197 -19.78 -4.29 2.91
N LEU A 198 -20.95 -4.70 2.39
CA LEU A 198 -21.05 -5.88 1.53
C LEU A 198 -20.29 -5.70 0.21
N ILE A 199 -20.34 -4.51 -0.40
CA ILE A 199 -19.59 -4.20 -1.63
C ILE A 199 -18.08 -4.21 -1.35
N MET A 200 -17.63 -3.59 -0.25
CA MET A 200 -16.21 -3.62 0.14
C MET A 200 -15.70 -5.04 0.41
N ALA A 201 -16.44 -5.81 1.22
CA ALA A 201 -16.09 -7.19 1.52
C ALA A 201 -16.13 -8.08 0.28
N GLY A 202 -17.13 -7.86 -0.59
CA GLY A 202 -17.27 -8.54 -1.89
C GLY A 202 -16.10 -8.25 -2.83
N GLY A 203 -15.68 -6.99 -2.94
CA GLY A 203 -14.54 -6.60 -3.78
C GLY A 203 -13.22 -7.25 -3.32
N ILE A 204 -12.94 -7.24 -2.01
CA ILE A 204 -11.76 -7.91 -1.44
C ILE A 204 -11.84 -9.42 -1.67
N SER A 205 -13.01 -10.02 -1.43
CA SER A 205 -13.22 -11.47 -1.62
C SER A 205 -13.07 -11.88 -3.08
N LEU A 206 -13.56 -11.08 -4.02
CA LEU A 206 -13.42 -11.31 -5.46
C LEU A 206 -11.96 -11.26 -5.88
N ALA A 207 -11.19 -10.27 -5.41
CA ALA A 207 -9.75 -10.20 -5.70
C ALA A 207 -9.01 -11.45 -5.19
N VAL A 208 -9.31 -11.88 -3.96
CA VAL A 208 -8.75 -13.12 -3.40
C VAL A 208 -9.17 -14.35 -4.21
N LEU A 209 -10.44 -14.44 -4.61
CA LEU A 209 -10.97 -15.54 -5.41
C LEU A 209 -10.28 -15.64 -6.77
N ILE A 210 -10.07 -14.51 -7.45
CA ILE A 210 -9.34 -14.48 -8.73
C ILE A 210 -7.91 -14.98 -8.52
N ILE A 211 -7.22 -14.54 -7.46
CA ILE A 211 -5.86 -15.03 -7.16
C ILE A 211 -5.88 -16.54 -6.93
N LEU A 212 -6.82 -17.06 -6.14
CA LEU A 212 -6.93 -18.49 -5.86
C LEU A 212 -7.22 -19.31 -7.14
N LEU A 213 -8.12 -18.83 -8.00
CA LEU A 213 -8.38 -19.46 -9.31
C LEU A 213 -7.12 -19.48 -10.19
N MET A 214 -6.39 -18.36 -10.25
CA MET A 214 -5.15 -18.27 -11.01
C MET A 214 -4.08 -19.23 -10.49
N THR A 215 -3.95 -19.39 -9.17
CA THR A 215 -2.99 -20.36 -8.60
C THR A 215 -3.32 -21.82 -8.92
N ARG A 216 -4.57 -22.12 -9.31
CA ARG A 216 -4.99 -23.45 -9.75
C ARG A 216 -4.72 -23.70 -11.23
N VAL A 217 -4.76 -22.65 -12.07
CA VAL A 217 -4.55 -22.75 -13.52
C VAL A 217 -3.07 -22.62 -13.89
N ILE A 218 -2.36 -21.71 -13.22
CA ILE A 218 -0.98 -21.34 -13.54
C ILE A 218 -0.08 -21.68 -12.34
N PRO A 219 1.09 -22.31 -12.56
CA PRO A 219 2.02 -22.59 -11.47
C PRO A 219 2.48 -21.29 -10.80
N VAL A 220 2.37 -21.24 -9.47
CA VAL A 220 2.72 -20.07 -8.65
C VAL A 220 4.21 -19.71 -8.76
N LEU A 221 5.06 -20.70 -9.01
CA LEU A 221 6.49 -20.53 -9.22
C LEU A 221 6.81 -20.67 -10.71
N SER A 222 7.63 -19.74 -11.22
CA SER A 222 8.20 -19.86 -12.55
C SER A 222 9.18 -21.04 -12.59
N VAL A 223 8.79 -22.12 -13.27
CA VAL A 223 9.61 -23.35 -13.38
C VAL A 223 10.96 -23.04 -14.04
N TRP A 224 10.95 -22.19 -15.06
CA TRP A 224 12.16 -21.80 -15.80
C TRP A 224 13.15 -21.03 -14.90
N GLN A 225 12.69 -20.04 -14.13
CA GLN A 225 13.57 -19.29 -13.22
C GLN A 225 14.11 -20.17 -12.08
N VAL A 226 13.29 -21.08 -11.55
CA VAL A 226 13.75 -22.02 -10.52
C VAL A 226 14.79 -22.99 -11.09
N GLN A 227 14.61 -23.47 -12.32
CA GLN A 227 15.59 -24.33 -12.99
C GLN A 227 16.91 -23.59 -13.24
N GLU A 228 16.85 -22.38 -13.79
CA GLU A 228 18.04 -21.54 -14.00
C GLU A 228 18.76 -21.26 -12.69
N PHE A 229 18.03 -20.89 -11.64
CA PHE A 229 18.59 -20.70 -10.30
C PHE A 229 19.27 -21.97 -9.78
N ASN A 230 18.69 -23.15 -9.96
CA ASN A 230 19.29 -24.41 -9.52
C ASN A 230 20.54 -24.81 -10.33
N LEU A 231 20.63 -24.41 -11.60
CA LEU A 231 21.82 -24.64 -12.43
C LEU A 231 22.98 -23.73 -12.03
N LEU A 232 22.67 -22.48 -11.65
CA LEU A 232 23.67 -21.47 -11.29
C LEU A 232 24.04 -21.49 -9.80
N SER A 233 23.16 -21.99 -8.93
CA SER A 233 23.39 -21.97 -7.48
C SER A 233 24.05 -23.25 -6.98
N LYS A 234 25.16 -23.10 -6.26
CA LYS A 234 25.76 -24.17 -5.46
C LYS A 234 25.78 -23.77 -3.98
N PRO A 235 25.30 -24.63 -3.06
CA PRO A 235 25.41 -24.35 -1.64
C PRO A 235 26.90 -24.43 -1.23
N ILE A 236 27.43 -23.34 -0.70
CA ILE A 236 28.78 -23.25 -0.14
C ILE A 236 28.69 -22.94 1.36
N LYS A 237 29.64 -23.46 2.13
CA LYS A 237 29.77 -23.11 3.54
C LYS A 237 30.56 -21.81 3.64
N TYR A 238 29.90 -20.71 4.00
CA TYR A 238 30.53 -19.41 4.15
C TYR A 238 30.77 -19.10 5.63
N VAL A 239 32.01 -19.30 6.09
CA VAL A 239 32.51 -19.02 7.44
C VAL A 239 31.69 -19.70 8.55
N ARG A 240 30.57 -19.11 8.98
CA ARG A 240 29.66 -19.64 10.01
C ARG A 240 28.24 -19.93 9.51
N GLY A 241 27.94 -19.68 8.24
CA GLY A 241 26.62 -19.87 7.63
C GLY A 241 26.65 -20.72 6.36
N GLN A 242 25.47 -21.18 5.93
CA GLN A 242 25.28 -21.69 4.58
C GLN A 242 24.96 -20.50 3.67
N ALA A 243 25.68 -20.37 2.57
CA ALA A 243 25.43 -19.35 1.57
C ALA A 243 25.29 -20.02 0.19
N THR A 244 24.44 -19.46 -0.67
CA THR A 244 24.30 -19.91 -2.05
C THR A 244 25.26 -19.12 -2.92
N MET A 245 26.27 -19.79 -3.49
CA MET A 245 27.14 -19.19 -4.52
C MET A 245 26.38 -19.23 -5.83
N ILE A 246 26.12 -18.06 -6.41
CA ILE A 246 25.54 -17.96 -7.76
C ILE A 246 26.71 -17.82 -8.73
N ALA A 247 26.96 -18.84 -9.53
CA ALA A 247 27.92 -18.75 -10.63
C ALA A 247 27.34 -17.81 -11.71
N LYS A 248 28.18 -16.92 -12.25
CA LYS A 248 27.80 -16.15 -13.43
C LYS A 248 27.87 -17.11 -14.63
N PRO A 249 26.83 -17.20 -15.49
CA PRO A 249 26.98 -17.94 -16.73
C PRO A 249 28.07 -17.24 -17.57
N ASP A 250 29.06 -18.00 -18.01
CA ASP A 250 30.02 -17.57 -19.02
C ASP A 250 29.32 -17.34 -20.37
#